data_AF-A0A1H7GL04-F1
#
_entry.id   AF-A0A1H7GL04-F1
#
_cell.length_a   1.000
_cell.length_b   1.000
_cell.length_c   1.000
_cell.angle_alpha   90.00
_cell.angle_beta   90.00
_cell.angle_gamma   90.00
#
_symmetry.space_group_name_H-M   'P 1'
#
loop_
_entity.id
_entity.type
_entity.pdbx_description
1 polymer ?
#
loop_
_entity_poly.entity_id
_entity_poly.type
_entity_poly.pdbx_seq_one_letter_code
_entity_poly.pdbx_strand_id
1 'polypeptide(L)'
;MKITSAEAAKILRGYTDEYNNLCIAERNGKEYNAAVGEDPDELRPEYDYASTQAQLEELDRKIRKLKHTVNVFNCTTEVPGFDMTIDQVLVYIPQLNARITKLFAMRNVLPKRRCTSSNYNNIIDYTYTNYDPAQAKADYENARNTLAKLQTALDLVNSTVTMEFEP
;
A
#
# COMPACT_ATOMS: atom_id res chain seq x y z
N MET A 1 18.59 -15.58 5.76
CA MET A 1 18.44 -15.68 4.29
C MET A 1 18.37 -14.27 3.72
N LYS A 2 19.03 -14.04 2.58
CA LYS A 2 18.98 -12.74 1.90
C LYS A 2 17.78 -12.69 0.98
N ILE A 3 16.89 -11.75 1.22
CA ILE A 3 15.68 -11.55 0.40
C ILE A 3 15.56 -10.08 0.02
N THR A 4 15.01 -9.81 -1.14
CA THR A 4 14.62 -8.46 -1.56
C THR A 4 13.29 -8.05 -0.93
N SER A 5 12.96 -6.76 -0.95
CA SER A 5 11.64 -6.31 -0.50
C SER A 5 10.49 -6.91 -1.32
N ALA A 6 10.70 -7.11 -2.62
CA ALA A 6 9.74 -7.78 -3.49
C ALA A 6 9.53 -9.26 -3.11
N GLU A 7 10.61 -9.99 -2.81
CA GLU A 7 10.54 -11.38 -2.35
C GLU A 7 9.89 -11.49 -0.97
N ALA A 8 10.21 -10.57 -0.05
CA ALA A 8 9.58 -10.51 1.26
C ALA A 8 8.07 -10.30 1.16
N ALA A 9 7.60 -9.44 0.26
CA ALA A 9 6.17 -9.27 -0.01
C ALA A 9 5.52 -10.55 -0.53
N LYS A 10 6.22 -11.33 -1.36
CA LYS A 10 5.76 -12.63 -1.85
C LYS A 10 5.67 -13.67 -0.72
N ILE A 11 6.70 -13.76 0.13
CA ILE A 11 6.73 -14.68 1.28
C ILE A 11 5.61 -14.33 2.26
N LEU A 12 5.43 -13.03 2.55
CA LEU A 12 4.39 -12.54 3.43
C LEU A 12 2.99 -12.91 2.93
N ARG A 13 2.76 -12.80 1.61
CA ARG A 13 1.52 -13.26 0.99
C ARG A 13 1.35 -14.77 1.16
N GLY A 14 2.39 -15.56 0.92
CA GLY A 14 2.37 -17.01 1.13
C GLY A 14 1.97 -17.40 2.56
N TYR A 15 2.59 -16.81 3.58
CA TYR A 15 2.20 -17.07 4.98
C TYR A 15 0.77 -16.64 5.30
N THR A 16 0.32 -15.52 4.72
CA THR A 16 -1.05 -15.04 4.93
C THR A 16 -2.08 -15.96 4.26
N ASP A 17 -1.78 -16.46 3.07
CA ASP A 17 -2.62 -17.40 2.34
C ASP A 17 -2.70 -18.75 3.07
N GLU A 18 -1.56 -19.26 3.58
CA GLU A 18 -1.51 -20.48 4.39
C GLU A 18 -2.32 -20.34 5.68
N TYR A 19 -2.16 -19.21 6.38
CA TYR A 19 -2.94 -18.87 7.57
C TYR A 19 -4.44 -18.87 7.27
N ASN A 20 -4.85 -18.18 6.20
CA ASN A 20 -6.25 -18.11 5.79
C ASN A 20 -6.81 -19.49 5.42
N ASN A 21 -6.02 -20.33 4.73
CA ASN A 21 -6.42 -21.68 4.37
C ASN A 21 -6.64 -22.56 5.63
N LEU A 22 -5.75 -22.46 6.63
CA LEU A 22 -5.93 -23.14 7.90
C LEU A 22 -7.18 -22.65 8.65
N CYS A 23 -7.44 -21.35 8.68
CA CYS A 23 -8.67 -20.81 9.27
C CYS A 23 -9.93 -21.29 8.54
N ILE A 24 -9.89 -21.42 7.21
CA ILE A 24 -11.01 -21.94 6.42
C ILE A 24 -11.21 -23.44 6.72
N ALA A 25 -10.13 -24.22 6.77
CA ALA A 25 -10.18 -25.63 7.11
C ALA A 25 -10.76 -25.84 8.52
N GLU A 26 -10.29 -25.07 9.51
CA GLU A 26 -10.81 -25.10 10.87
C GLU A 26 -12.29 -24.69 10.91
N ARG A 27 -12.67 -23.60 10.22
CA ARG A 27 -14.07 -23.15 10.16
C ARG A 27 -15.00 -24.25 9.63
N ASN A 28 -14.55 -25.02 8.64
CA ASN A 28 -15.33 -26.07 8.00
C ASN A 28 -15.31 -27.39 8.78
N GLY A 29 -14.26 -27.65 9.56
CA GLY A 29 -14.04 -28.91 10.29
C GLY A 29 -14.28 -28.87 11.80
N LYS A 30 -14.47 -27.68 12.39
CA LYS A 30 -14.64 -27.51 13.85
C LYS A 30 -15.89 -28.18 14.43
N GLU A 31 -16.92 -28.39 13.61
CA GLU A 31 -18.19 -28.97 14.00
C GLU A 31 -18.68 -29.91 12.90
N TYR A 32 -19.38 -30.97 13.30
CA TYR A 32 -20.00 -31.93 12.40
C TYR A 32 -21.38 -32.30 12.94
N ASN A 33 -22.28 -32.68 12.04
CA ASN A 33 -23.64 -33.07 12.39
C ASN A 33 -23.73 -34.59 12.42
N ALA A 34 -24.33 -35.15 13.47
CA ALA A 34 -24.71 -36.55 13.57
C ALA A 34 -26.21 -36.64 13.91
N ALA A 35 -26.93 -37.54 13.25
CA ALA A 35 -28.35 -37.78 13.50
C ALA A 35 -28.57 -38.65 14.74
N VAL A 36 -29.77 -38.57 15.32
CA VAL A 36 -30.15 -39.42 16.46
C VAL A 36 -30.20 -40.88 16.02
N GLY A 37 -29.26 -41.69 16.53
CA GLY A 37 -29.10 -43.11 16.20
C GLY A 37 -27.83 -43.45 15.42
N GLU A 38 -27.07 -42.46 14.96
CA GLU A 38 -25.72 -42.65 14.44
C GLU A 38 -24.68 -42.57 15.57
N ASP A 39 -23.54 -43.25 15.42
CA ASP A 39 -22.42 -43.14 16.37
C ASP A 39 -21.60 -41.87 16.08
N PRO A 40 -21.59 -40.87 16.98
CA PRO A 40 -20.83 -39.64 16.77
C PRO A 40 -19.32 -39.88 16.64
N ASP A 41 -18.75 -40.88 17.30
CA ASP A 41 -17.31 -41.11 17.29
C ASP A 41 -16.85 -41.75 15.98
N GLU A 42 -17.68 -42.57 15.34
CA GLU A 42 -17.39 -43.15 14.01
C GLU A 42 -17.53 -42.12 12.87
N LEU A 43 -18.44 -41.15 13.00
CA LEU A 43 -18.69 -40.11 11.99
C LEU A 43 -17.80 -38.88 12.12
N ARG A 44 -17.04 -38.76 13.22
CA ARG A 44 -16.24 -37.57 13.52
C ARG A 44 -15.12 -37.38 12.51
N PRO A 45 -15.05 -36.24 11.80
CA PRO A 45 -13.93 -35.93 10.92
C PRO A 45 -12.61 -35.80 11.68
N GLU A 46 -11.49 -36.12 11.02
CA GLU A 46 -10.15 -35.94 11.57
C GLU A 46 -9.81 -34.44 11.67
N TYR A 47 -9.82 -33.91 12.90
CA TYR A 47 -9.45 -32.52 13.22
C TYR A 47 -8.74 -32.48 14.59
N ASP A 48 -7.54 -31.90 14.61
CA ASP A 48 -6.74 -31.70 15.83
C ASP A 48 -6.60 -30.20 16.14
N TYR A 49 -7.35 -29.76 17.16
CA TYR A 49 -7.33 -28.39 17.65
C TYR A 49 -5.92 -27.94 18.08
N ALA A 50 -5.19 -28.75 18.85
CA ALA A 50 -3.90 -28.34 19.40
C ALA A 50 -2.87 -28.15 18.29
N SER A 51 -2.85 -29.07 17.32
CA SER A 51 -1.98 -28.96 16.14
C SER A 51 -2.36 -27.77 15.27
N THR A 52 -3.64 -27.55 14.97
CA THR A 52 -4.09 -26.40 14.16
C THR A 52 -3.73 -25.07 14.83
N GLN A 53 -3.99 -24.92 16.13
CA GLN A 53 -3.64 -23.68 16.84
C GLN A 53 -2.12 -23.45 16.91
N ALA A 54 -1.32 -24.50 17.14
CA ALA A 54 0.14 -24.38 17.12
C ALA A 54 0.68 -23.94 15.74
N GLN A 55 0.09 -24.43 14.65
CA GLN A 55 0.44 -24.00 13.29
C GLN A 55 0.06 -22.53 13.03
N LEU A 56 -1.12 -22.10 13.47
CA LEU A 56 -1.56 -20.70 13.36
C LEU A 56 -0.64 -19.75 14.13
N GLU A 57 -0.30 -20.08 15.38
CA GLU A 57 0.63 -19.28 16.20
C GLU A 57 2.02 -19.16 15.56
N GLU A 58 2.49 -20.23 14.95
CA GLU A 58 3.78 -20.24 14.25
C GLU A 58 3.76 -19.36 13.00
N LEU A 59 2.67 -19.41 12.21
CA LEU A 59 2.48 -18.50 11.08
C LEU A 59 2.41 -17.04 11.52
N ASP A 60 1.69 -16.74 12.62
CA ASP A 60 1.64 -15.39 13.19
C ASP A 60 3.02 -14.90 13.64
N ARG A 61 3.84 -15.77 14.26
CA ARG A 61 5.24 -15.43 14.60
C ARG A 61 6.04 -15.09 13.34
N LYS A 62 5.98 -15.93 12.30
CA LYS A 62 6.70 -15.70 11.03
C LYS A 62 6.26 -14.40 10.35
N ILE A 63 4.95 -14.15 10.28
CA ILE A 63 4.37 -12.92 9.72
C ILE A 63 4.87 -11.69 10.48
N ARG A 64 4.83 -11.70 11.82
CA ARG A 64 5.32 -10.59 12.65
C ARG A 64 6.80 -10.33 12.42
N LYS A 65 7.64 -11.37 12.43
CA LYS A 65 9.09 -11.26 12.22
C LYS A 65 9.40 -10.66 10.85
N LEU A 66 8.75 -11.16 9.80
CA LEU A 66 8.95 -10.67 8.44
C LEU A 66 8.50 -9.21 8.27
N LYS A 67 7.33 -8.85 8.81
CA LYS A 67 6.86 -7.44 8.79
C LYS A 67 7.82 -6.52 9.54
N HIS A 68 8.35 -6.95 10.67
CA HIS A 68 9.32 -6.17 11.42
C HIS A 68 10.62 -5.96 10.61
N THR A 69 11.16 -7.01 10.00
CA THR A 69 12.34 -6.91 9.13
C THR A 69 12.12 -5.94 7.97
N VAL A 70 10.97 -6.03 7.29
CA VAL A 70 10.60 -5.10 6.21
C VAL A 70 10.49 -3.66 6.73
N ASN A 71 9.92 -3.46 7.92
CA ASN A 71 9.78 -2.13 8.49
C ASN A 71 11.14 -1.50 8.82
N VAL A 72 12.03 -2.27 9.46
CA VAL A 72 13.41 -1.82 9.73
C VAL A 72 14.10 -1.47 8.41
N PHE A 73 14.01 -2.34 7.41
CA PHE A 73 14.56 -2.09 6.08
C PHE A 73 14.04 -0.78 5.46
N ASN A 74 12.73 -0.51 5.55
CA ASN A 74 12.14 0.70 5.02
C ASN A 74 12.62 1.97 5.74
N CYS A 75 12.85 1.88 7.05
CA CYS A 75 13.34 3.00 7.86
C CYS A 75 14.84 3.24 7.73
N THR A 76 15.63 2.27 7.29
CA THR A 76 17.11 2.38 7.22
C THR A 76 17.65 2.54 5.81
N THR A 77 16.90 2.10 4.80
CA THR A 77 17.38 2.10 3.41
C THR A 77 17.01 3.41 2.72
N GLU A 78 18.00 4.11 2.18
CA GLU A 78 17.82 5.32 1.40
C GLU A 78 17.47 5.01 -0.06
N VAL A 79 16.60 5.84 -0.64
CA VAL A 79 16.24 5.79 -2.05
C VAL A 79 17.24 6.65 -2.85
N PRO A 80 17.95 6.05 -3.83
CA PRO A 80 18.97 6.76 -4.60
C PRO A 80 18.44 8.04 -5.27
N GLY A 81 19.13 9.16 -5.04
CA GLY A 81 18.84 10.44 -5.67
C GLY A 81 17.77 11.30 -4.99
N PHE A 82 17.29 10.91 -3.80
CA PHE A 82 16.26 11.65 -3.05
C PHE A 82 16.65 11.99 -1.61
N ASP A 83 17.78 11.50 -1.08
CA ASP A 83 18.24 11.69 0.30
C ASP A 83 17.13 11.40 1.33
N MET A 84 16.29 10.41 1.03
CA MET A 84 15.14 10.00 1.83
C MET A 84 15.15 8.49 1.98
N THR A 85 14.75 8.01 3.15
CA THR A 85 14.49 6.58 3.39
C THR A 85 13.25 6.12 2.61
N ILE A 86 13.13 4.81 2.38
CA ILE A 86 11.93 4.25 1.75
C ILE A 86 10.67 4.66 2.51
N ASP A 87 10.68 4.62 3.84
CA ASP A 87 9.55 5.06 4.67
C ASP A 87 9.16 6.53 4.41
N GLN A 88 10.14 7.44 4.39
CA GLN A 88 9.91 8.85 4.05
C GLN A 88 9.38 9.01 2.62
N VAL A 89 9.89 8.23 1.67
CA VAL A 89 9.43 8.23 0.28
C VAL A 89 7.99 7.77 0.16
N LEU A 90 7.57 6.74 0.92
CA LEU A 90 6.18 6.27 0.96
C LEU A 90 5.21 7.35 1.46
N VAL A 91 5.67 8.25 2.33
CA VAL A 91 4.92 9.44 2.76
C VAL A 91 5.00 10.58 1.73
N TYR A 92 6.14 10.73 1.05
CA TYR A 92 6.36 11.80 0.08
C TYR A 92 5.56 11.59 -1.21
N ILE A 93 5.37 10.36 -1.68
CA ILE A 93 4.57 10.03 -2.87
C ILE A 93 3.15 10.64 -2.82
N PRO A 94 2.32 10.42 -1.78
CA PRO A 94 0.99 11.02 -1.70
C PRO A 94 1.03 12.55 -1.60
N GLN A 95 2.02 13.14 -0.92
CA GLN A 95 2.21 14.60 -0.88
C GLN A 95 2.51 15.17 -2.27
N LEU A 96 3.38 14.50 -3.03
CA LEU A 96 3.75 14.89 -4.38
C LEU A 96 2.56 14.74 -5.34
N ASN A 97 1.77 13.67 -5.22
CA ASN A 97 0.53 13.49 -5.96
C ASN A 97 -0.48 14.62 -5.67
N ALA A 98 -0.69 14.97 -4.39
CA ALA A 98 -1.56 16.08 -4.03
C ALA A 98 -1.09 17.42 -4.63
N ARG A 99 0.23 17.67 -4.63
CA ARG A 99 0.85 18.83 -5.29
C ARG A 99 0.62 18.82 -6.80
N ILE A 100 0.78 17.68 -7.46
CA ILE A 100 0.54 17.52 -8.90
C ILE A 100 -0.92 17.83 -9.24
N THR A 101 -1.89 17.29 -8.48
CA THR A 101 -3.31 17.57 -8.67
C THR A 101 -3.62 19.06 -8.51
N LYS A 102 -3.06 19.71 -7.49
CA LYS A 102 -3.22 21.15 -7.28
C LYS A 102 -2.66 21.96 -8.46
N LEU A 103 -1.44 21.66 -8.89
CA LEU A 103 -0.79 22.37 -10.00
C LEU A 103 -1.48 22.11 -11.34
N PHE A 104 -2.03 20.92 -11.54
CA PHE A 104 -2.84 20.58 -12.71
C PHE A 104 -4.10 21.47 -12.78
N ALA A 105 -4.76 21.71 -11.65
CA ALA A 105 -5.89 22.64 -11.62
C ALA A 105 -5.41 24.08 -11.93
N MET A 106 -4.31 24.52 -11.31
CA MET A 106 -3.79 25.87 -11.46
C MET A 106 -3.31 26.20 -12.89
N ARG A 107 -2.66 25.25 -13.58
CA ARG A 107 -2.16 25.47 -14.96
C ARG A 107 -3.28 25.58 -16.00
N ASN A 108 -4.46 25.06 -15.70
CA ASN A 108 -5.61 25.02 -16.61
C ASN A 108 -6.54 26.23 -16.43
N VAL A 109 -6.25 27.15 -15.50
CA VAL A 109 -7.08 28.34 -15.28
C VAL A 109 -6.84 29.36 -16.40
N LEU A 110 -7.92 29.85 -17.00
CA LEU A 110 -7.87 30.91 -18.00
C LEU A 110 -7.49 32.26 -17.35
N PRO A 111 -6.63 33.08 -17.98
CA PRO A 111 -6.23 34.39 -17.44
C PRO A 111 -7.39 35.32 -17.11
N LYS A 112 -8.46 35.24 -17.90
CA LYS A 112 -9.70 35.98 -17.72
C LYS A 112 -10.88 35.06 -18.04
N ARG A 113 -11.83 34.96 -17.12
CA ARG A 113 -13.09 34.22 -17.31
C ARG A 113 -14.27 35.11 -16.88
N ARG A 114 -15.40 35.02 -17.57
CA ARG A 114 -16.62 35.72 -17.14
C ARG A 114 -17.13 35.09 -15.85
N CYS A 115 -17.47 35.90 -14.85
CA CYS A 115 -18.10 35.40 -13.64
C CYS A 115 -19.56 35.06 -13.96
N THR A 116 -19.93 33.79 -13.85
CA THR A 116 -21.33 33.35 -13.95
C THR A 116 -21.96 33.42 -12.56
N SER A 117 -22.31 34.62 -12.12
CA SER A 117 -23.12 34.81 -10.91
C SER A 117 -24.58 34.50 -11.23
N SER A 118 -25.23 33.66 -10.41
CA SER A 118 -26.68 33.39 -10.47
C SER A 118 -27.54 34.50 -9.86
N ASN A 119 -26.92 35.53 -9.28
CA ASN A 119 -27.63 36.68 -8.74
C ASN A 119 -27.92 37.70 -9.85
N TYR A 120 -29.16 38.20 -9.87
CA TYR A 120 -29.76 39.16 -10.81
C TYR A 120 -29.12 40.58 -10.77
N ASN A 121 -27.80 40.67 -10.63
CA ASN A 121 -27.07 41.93 -10.75
C ASN A 121 -26.74 42.17 -12.22
N ASN A 122 -27.12 43.34 -12.73
CA ASN A 122 -26.94 43.75 -14.14
C ASN A 122 -25.48 44.15 -14.49
N ILE A 123 -24.53 43.83 -13.60
CA ILE A 123 -23.11 44.17 -13.73
C ILE A 123 -22.35 42.94 -14.22
N ILE A 124 -21.49 43.12 -15.24
CA ILE A 124 -20.68 42.05 -15.80
C ILE A 124 -19.37 41.95 -15.01
N ASP A 125 -19.26 40.91 -14.17
CA ASP A 125 -18.03 40.61 -13.44
C ASP A 125 -17.12 39.65 -14.22
N TYR A 126 -15.80 39.82 -14.05
CA TYR A 126 -14.77 38.92 -14.58
C TYR A 126 -13.88 38.42 -13.46
N THR A 127 -13.52 37.14 -13.49
CA THR A 127 -12.49 36.55 -12.65
C THR A 127 -11.16 36.56 -13.41
N TYR A 128 -10.11 37.02 -12.74
CA TYR A 128 -8.75 37.07 -13.27
C TYR A 128 -7.83 36.16 -12.47
N THR A 129 -6.87 35.50 -13.13
CA THR A 129 -5.81 34.77 -12.43
C THR A 129 -4.82 35.74 -11.80
N ASN A 130 -4.47 35.50 -10.54
CA ASN A 130 -3.52 36.34 -9.79
C ASN A 130 -2.11 35.73 -9.70
N TYR A 131 -1.79 34.85 -10.65
CA TYR A 131 -0.50 34.16 -10.78
C TYR A 131 -0.27 33.85 -12.26
N ASP A 132 0.96 33.50 -12.63
CA ASP A 132 1.29 33.06 -13.99
C ASP A 132 0.96 31.58 -14.20
N PRO A 133 0.00 31.23 -15.08
CA PRO A 133 -0.30 29.83 -15.40
C PRO A 133 0.88 29.08 -16.04
N ALA A 134 1.81 29.78 -16.70
CA ALA A 134 3.00 29.15 -17.28
C ALA A 134 3.97 28.68 -16.18
N GLN A 135 4.16 29.46 -15.12
CA GLN A 135 4.90 29.03 -13.94
C GLN A 135 4.25 27.81 -13.27
N ALA A 136 2.91 27.81 -13.10
CA ALA A 136 2.19 26.65 -12.56
C ALA A 136 2.34 25.40 -13.45
N LYS A 137 2.42 25.57 -14.77
CA LYS A 137 2.72 24.48 -15.71
C LYS A 137 4.14 23.95 -15.54
N ALA A 138 5.14 24.82 -15.41
CA ALA A 138 6.53 24.40 -15.20
C ALA A 138 6.68 23.62 -13.89
N ASP A 139 6.09 24.11 -12.79
CA ASP A 139 6.08 23.42 -11.50
C ASP A 139 5.38 22.07 -11.57
N TYR A 140 4.29 21.97 -12.34
CA TYR A 140 3.59 20.71 -12.57
C TYR A 140 4.48 19.69 -13.26
N GLU A 141 5.15 20.07 -14.36
CA GLU A 141 6.02 19.15 -15.11
C GLU A 141 7.22 18.73 -14.26
N ASN A 142 7.80 19.65 -13.48
CA ASN A 142 8.85 19.34 -12.52
C ASN A 142 8.39 18.31 -11.48
N ALA A 143 7.24 18.55 -10.83
CA ALA A 143 6.69 17.63 -9.84
C ALA A 143 6.39 16.24 -10.42
N ARG A 144 5.87 16.19 -11.65
CA ARG A 144 5.60 14.93 -12.36
C ARG A 144 6.88 14.17 -12.71
N ASN A 145 7.91 14.88 -13.17
CA ASN A 145 9.22 14.29 -13.46
C ASN A 145 9.89 13.74 -12.20
N THR A 146 9.79 14.47 -11.09
CA THR A 146 10.26 14.01 -9.77
C THR A 146 9.54 12.73 -9.35
N LEU A 147 8.21 12.66 -9.51
CA LEU A 147 7.43 11.46 -9.17
C LEU A 147 7.86 10.25 -10.00
N ALA A 148 8.04 10.43 -11.32
CA ALA A 148 8.48 9.35 -12.20
C ALA A 148 9.86 8.81 -11.82
N LYS A 149 10.84 9.71 -11.56
CA LYS A 149 12.17 9.32 -11.08
C LYS A 149 12.12 8.59 -9.74
N LEU A 150 11.27 9.05 -8.83
CA LEU A 150 11.10 8.47 -7.50
C LEU A 150 10.56 7.04 -7.58
N GLN A 151 9.54 6.81 -8.43
CA GLN A 151 8.97 5.50 -8.66
C GLN A 151 10.01 4.53 -9.24
N THR A 152 10.75 4.95 -10.26
CA THR A 152 11.81 4.11 -10.84
C THR A 152 12.91 3.78 -9.83
N ALA A 153 13.35 4.75 -9.01
CA ALA A 153 14.34 4.52 -7.98
C ALA A 153 13.83 3.54 -6.90
N LEU A 154 12.57 3.68 -6.50
CA LEU A 154 11.94 2.80 -5.52
C LEU A 154 11.81 1.36 -6.06
N ASP A 155 11.39 1.19 -7.30
CA ASP A 155 11.28 -0.13 -7.95
C ASP A 155 12.65 -0.82 -8.08
N LEU A 156 13.70 -0.05 -8.37
CA LEU A 156 15.07 -0.55 -8.40
C LEU A 156 15.51 -1.04 -7.02
N VAL A 157 15.29 -0.23 -5.97
CA VAL A 157 15.65 -0.61 -4.59
C VAL A 157 14.91 -1.88 -4.15
N ASN A 158 13.61 -1.96 -4.46
CA ASN A 158 12.76 -3.09 -4.08
C ASN A 158 13.19 -4.42 -4.73
N SER A 159 13.83 -4.36 -5.90
CA SER A 159 14.25 -5.52 -6.68
C SER A 159 15.73 -5.88 -6.54
N THR A 160 16.57 -4.96 -6.08
CA THR A 160 18.04 -5.16 -6.05
C THR A 160 18.63 -5.19 -4.64
N VAL A 161 18.07 -4.43 -3.70
CA VAL A 161 18.60 -4.36 -2.34
C VAL A 161 18.03 -5.51 -1.53
N THR A 162 18.93 -6.25 -0.88
CA THR A 162 18.61 -7.41 -0.06
C THR A 162 18.69 -7.08 1.41
N MET A 163 17.84 -7.72 2.21
CA MET A 163 17.83 -7.68 3.67
C MET A 163 17.98 -9.10 4.22
N GLU A 164 18.58 -9.19 5.40
CA GLU A 164 18.69 -10.45 6.12
C GLU A 164 17.39 -10.76 6.85
N PHE A 165 16.82 -11.91 6.56
CA PHE A 165 15.65 -12.44 7.24
C PHE A 165 15.92 -13.85 7.74
N GLU A 166 15.70 -14.07 9.03
CA GLU A 166 15.68 -15.41 9.60
C GLU A 166 14.21 -15.81 9.76
N PRO A 167 13.74 -16.92 9.16
CA PRO A 167 12.38 -17.41 9.38
C PRO A 167 12.11 -17.76 10.85
#